data_AF-A0A7H4MRE7-F1
#
_entry.id   AF-A0A7H4MRE7-F1
#
_cell.length_a   1.000
_cell.length_b   1.000
_cell.length_c   1.000
_cell.angle_alpha   90.00
_cell.angle_beta   90.00
_cell.angle_gamma   90.00
#
_symmetry.space_group_name_H-M   'P 1'
#
loop_
_entity.id
_entity.type
_entity.pdbx_description
1 polymer ?
#
loop_
_entity_poly.entity_id
_entity_poly.type
_entity_poly.pdbx_seq_one_letter_code
_entity_poly.pdbx_strand_id
1 'polypeptide(L)'
;MHPENKAQVLPLILTGPKESADYFRVLDEFITHTLGESARRHYRIIIDDPAEVARQMKKAMPLVKESRRETDDAYSFNWSIRISPDLQMPFDPTHENMANLKLSPDQPVEVLAADLRRAFSGIVAGNVKEVGIQAIEQYGPYKLHGDPEMMRRMDDLLQGFVAQHRMKLPGGTAYIPCYEIIA
;
A
#
# COMPACT_ATOMS: atom_id res chain seq x y z
N MET A 1 3.92 11.44 0.41
CA MET A 1 3.37 12.64 -0.23
C MET A 1 3.09 13.79 0.73
N HIS A 2 3.26 13.61 2.04
CA HIS A 2 3.19 14.71 3.01
C HIS A 2 4.09 15.90 2.60
N PRO A 3 3.60 17.15 2.59
CA PRO A 3 4.37 18.31 2.12
C PRO A 3 5.71 18.49 2.84
N GLU A 4 5.75 18.29 4.16
CA GLU A 4 6.98 18.38 4.98
C GLU A 4 8.04 17.33 4.60
N ASN A 5 7.65 16.23 3.94
CA ASN A 5 8.58 15.19 3.50
C ASN A 5 9.11 15.43 2.09
N LYS A 6 8.83 16.57 1.45
CA LYS A 6 9.26 16.84 0.06
C LYS A 6 10.78 16.83 -0.10
N ALA A 7 11.52 17.24 0.93
CA ALA A 7 12.99 17.25 0.93
C ALA A 7 13.60 15.93 1.41
N GLN A 8 12.78 14.97 1.87
CA GLN A 8 13.30 13.69 2.35
C GLN A 8 13.94 12.90 1.21
N VAL A 9 15.17 12.46 1.43
CA VAL A 9 15.88 11.57 0.52
C VAL A 9 15.75 10.14 1.04
N LEU A 10 14.81 9.39 0.45
CA LEU A 10 14.59 7.98 0.76
C LEU A 10 14.29 7.23 -0.55
N PRO A 11 15.27 6.54 -1.16
CA PRO A 11 15.05 5.81 -2.41
C PRO A 11 14.08 4.64 -2.20
N LEU A 12 13.09 4.51 -3.08
CA LEU A 12 12.15 3.41 -3.11
C LEU A 12 12.14 2.78 -4.50
N ILE A 13 12.41 1.47 -4.56
CA ILE A 13 12.43 0.70 -5.79
C ILE A 13 11.45 -0.47 -5.64
N LEU A 14 10.52 -0.57 -6.57
CA LEU A 14 9.69 -1.76 -6.76
C LEU A 14 10.35 -2.63 -7.84
N THR A 15 10.54 -3.92 -7.57
CA THR A 15 11.26 -4.81 -8.48
C THR A 15 10.75 -6.23 -8.42
N GLY A 16 10.88 -6.95 -9.53
CA GLY A 16 10.60 -8.38 -9.64
C GLY A 16 11.10 -8.94 -10.97
N PRO A 17 10.92 -10.25 -11.20
CA PRO A 17 11.35 -10.89 -12.45
C PRO A 17 10.45 -10.46 -13.61
N LYS A 18 10.81 -10.83 -14.85
CA LYS A 18 10.07 -10.43 -16.05
C LYS A 18 8.57 -10.76 -16.00
N GLU A 19 8.18 -11.88 -15.39
CA GLU A 19 6.80 -12.33 -15.25
C GLU A 19 5.96 -11.43 -14.34
N SER A 20 6.61 -10.57 -13.55
CA SER A 20 5.94 -9.59 -12.69
C SER A 20 5.63 -8.26 -13.39
N ALA A 21 5.97 -8.10 -14.67
CA ALA A 21 5.76 -6.84 -15.40
C ALA A 21 4.29 -6.37 -15.37
N ASP A 22 3.34 -7.26 -15.65
CA ASP A 22 1.91 -6.94 -15.59
C ASP A 22 1.43 -6.65 -14.17
N TYR A 23 1.97 -7.35 -13.17
CA TYR A 23 1.69 -7.07 -11.76
C TYR A 23 2.08 -5.64 -11.40
N PHE A 24 3.29 -5.21 -11.77
CA PHE A 24 3.74 -3.85 -11.49
C PHE A 24 3.00 -2.80 -12.30
N ARG A 25 2.55 -3.12 -13.52
CA ARG A 25 1.70 -2.23 -14.31
C ARG A 25 0.35 -1.99 -13.62
N VAL A 26 -0.33 -3.05 -13.16
CA VAL A 26 -1.61 -2.92 -12.42
C VAL A 26 -1.40 -2.17 -11.10
N LEU A 27 -0.31 -2.43 -10.38
CA LEU A 27 0.02 -1.72 -9.14
C LEU A 27 0.30 -0.23 -9.37
N ASP A 28 1.10 0.11 -10.39
CA ASP A 28 1.41 1.49 -10.79
C ASP A 28 0.14 2.24 -11.21
N GLU A 29 -0.69 1.62 -12.06
CA GLU A 29 -2.00 2.16 -12.45
C GLU A 29 -2.89 2.39 -11.23
N PHE A 30 -2.99 1.43 -10.29
CA PHE A 30 -3.77 1.62 -9.07
C PHE A 30 -3.26 2.81 -8.25
N ILE A 31 -1.94 2.91 -8.05
CA ILE A 31 -1.32 4.01 -7.30
C ILE A 31 -1.60 5.35 -7.97
N THR A 32 -1.43 5.48 -9.29
CA THR A 32 -1.62 6.78 -9.97
C THR A 32 -3.09 7.19 -10.08
N HIS A 33 -4.02 6.24 -10.19
CA HIS A 33 -5.45 6.56 -10.25
C HIS A 33 -6.01 6.89 -8.87
N THR A 34 -5.44 6.38 -7.78
CA THR A 34 -5.90 6.67 -6.41
C THR A 34 -5.15 7.84 -5.78
N LEU A 35 -3.83 7.86 -5.89
CA LEU A 35 -2.94 8.82 -5.24
C LEU A 35 -2.41 9.91 -6.20
N GLY A 36 -2.83 9.86 -7.47
CA GLY A 36 -2.42 10.79 -8.51
C GLY A 36 -1.04 10.48 -9.10
N GLU A 37 -0.80 11.00 -10.31
CA GLU A 37 0.48 10.92 -11.04
C GLU A 37 1.67 11.43 -10.22
N SER A 38 1.41 12.34 -9.28
CA SER A 38 2.44 12.86 -8.38
C SER A 38 3.12 11.76 -7.55
N ALA A 39 2.46 10.64 -7.28
CA ALA A 39 2.99 9.52 -6.51
C ALA A 39 4.20 8.85 -7.18
N ARG A 40 4.26 8.81 -8.53
CA ARG A 40 5.38 8.21 -9.28
C ARG A 40 6.73 8.89 -9.01
N ARG A 41 6.75 10.13 -8.50
CA ARG A 41 8.00 10.78 -8.09
C ARG A 41 8.69 10.09 -6.91
N HIS A 42 7.96 9.28 -6.15
CA HIS A 42 8.42 8.68 -4.91
C HIS A 42 8.95 7.26 -5.07
N TYR A 43 8.84 6.65 -6.26
CA TYR A 43 9.33 5.30 -6.49
C TYR A 43 9.82 5.11 -7.92
N ARG A 44 10.60 4.05 -8.13
CA ARG A 44 10.99 3.58 -9.45
C ARG A 44 10.68 2.10 -9.60
N ILE A 45 10.16 1.70 -10.75
CA ILE A 45 9.96 0.28 -11.09
C ILE A 45 11.16 -0.18 -11.93
N ILE A 46 11.79 -1.28 -11.53
CA ILE A 46 12.89 -1.94 -12.26
C ILE A 46 12.48 -3.40 -12.42
N ILE A 47 12.40 -3.89 -13.66
CA ILE A 47 11.99 -5.27 -13.97
C ILE A 47 13.21 -6.04 -14.45
N ASP A 48 13.41 -7.24 -13.88
CA ASP A 48 14.39 -8.23 -14.34
C ASP A 48 15.86 -7.74 -14.34
N ASP A 49 16.20 -6.75 -13.49
CA ASP A 49 17.57 -6.24 -13.35
C ASP A 49 17.97 -6.06 -11.87
N PRO A 50 18.33 -7.17 -11.18
CA PRO A 50 18.75 -7.10 -9.78
C PRO A 50 20.04 -6.29 -9.57
N ALA A 51 20.92 -6.22 -10.58
CA ALA A 51 22.16 -5.46 -10.50
C ALA A 51 21.88 -3.94 -10.52
N GLU A 52 20.94 -3.49 -11.35
CA GLU A 52 20.51 -2.09 -11.37
C GLU A 52 19.81 -1.68 -10.08
N VAL A 53 18.98 -2.55 -9.49
CA VAL A 53 18.36 -2.29 -8.16
C VAL A 53 19.44 -2.00 -7.12
N ALA A 54 20.44 -2.88 -7.01
CA ALA A 54 21.55 -2.72 -6.06
C ALA A 54 22.39 -1.46 -6.38
N ARG A 55 22.65 -1.19 -7.66
CA ARG A 55 23.40 -0.02 -8.12
C ARG A 55 22.71 1.28 -7.76
N GLN A 56 21.39 1.36 -7.95
CA GLN A 56 20.59 2.54 -7.61
C GLN A 56 20.57 2.78 -6.10
N MET A 57 20.35 1.74 -5.29
CA MET A 57 20.42 1.87 -3.83
C MET A 57 21.80 2.32 -3.36
N LYS A 58 22.89 1.73 -3.90
CA LYS A 58 24.26 2.12 -3.55
C LYS A 58 24.57 3.58 -3.91
N LYS A 59 24.12 4.04 -5.09
CA LYS A 59 24.26 5.43 -5.55
C LYS A 59 23.47 6.43 -4.71
N ALA A 60 22.34 6.01 -4.14
CA ALA A 60 21.51 6.86 -3.30
C ALA A 60 22.08 7.07 -1.88
N MET A 61 22.91 6.16 -1.36
CA MET A 61 23.43 6.25 0.01
C MET A 61 24.21 7.54 0.32
N PRO A 62 25.10 8.05 -0.54
CA PRO A 62 25.72 9.36 -0.34
C PRO A 62 24.69 10.50 -0.24
N LEU A 63 23.60 10.45 -1.01
CA LEU A 63 22.53 11.45 -0.99
C LEU A 63 21.72 11.37 0.31
N VAL A 64 21.42 10.17 0.80
CA VAL A 64 20.77 9.96 2.10
C VAL A 64 21.66 10.51 3.21
N LYS A 65 22.96 10.18 3.19
CA LYS A 65 23.92 10.67 4.17
C LYS A 65 24.00 12.20 4.17
N GLU A 66 24.05 12.81 2.99
CA GLU A 66 24.07 14.27 2.85
C GLU A 66 22.79 14.89 3.39
N SER A 67 21.62 14.36 3.00
CA SER A 67 20.32 14.84 3.49
C SER A 67 20.23 14.83 5.02
N ARG A 68 20.74 13.79 5.70
CA ARG A 68 20.78 13.78 7.18
C ARG A 68 21.74 14.81 7.75
N ARG A 69 22.88 15.02 7.10
CA ARG A 69 23.86 16.04 7.51
C ARG A 69 23.28 17.45 7.37
N GLU A 70 22.55 17.73 6.28
CA GLU A 70 21.94 19.03 6.01
C GLU A 70 20.82 19.39 6.98
N THR A 71 20.17 18.38 7.58
CA THR A 71 19.06 18.56 8.53
C THR A 71 19.45 18.28 9.98
N ASP A 72 20.74 18.11 10.28
CA ASP A 72 21.27 17.70 11.59
C ASP A 72 20.57 16.44 12.18
N ASP A 73 20.15 15.52 11.31
CA ASP A 73 19.45 14.30 11.69
C ASP A 73 20.42 13.11 11.85
N ALA A 74 20.00 12.08 12.57
CA ALA A 74 20.79 10.89 12.76
C ALA A 74 20.88 10.05 11.46
N TYR A 75 22.02 9.39 11.27
CA TYR A 75 22.18 8.44 10.16
C TYR A 75 21.36 7.17 10.37
N SER A 76 21.25 6.70 11.61
CA SER A 76 20.63 5.41 11.97
C SER A 76 19.13 5.50 12.27
N PHE A 77 18.59 6.70 12.49
CA PHE A 77 17.18 6.93 12.72
C PHE A 77 16.77 8.23 12.03
N ASN A 78 15.68 8.21 11.27
CA ASN A 78 15.20 9.40 10.57
C ASN A 78 14.23 10.15 11.48
N TRP A 79 14.70 11.08 12.30
CA TRP A 79 13.83 11.89 13.17
C TRP A 79 13.07 12.95 12.39
N SER A 80 13.64 13.42 11.27
CA SER A 80 13.08 14.49 10.45
C SER A 80 11.89 14.05 9.59
N ILE A 81 11.64 12.73 9.46
CA ILE A 81 10.49 12.23 8.72
C ILE A 81 9.18 12.54 9.45
N ARG A 82 8.29 13.27 8.78
CA ARG A 82 6.95 13.55 9.30
C ARG A 82 6.05 12.35 9.06
N ILE A 83 5.56 11.73 10.14
CA ILE A 83 4.53 10.69 10.08
C ILE A 83 3.28 11.24 10.75
N SER A 84 2.21 11.41 9.98
CA SER A 84 0.94 11.93 10.48
C SER A 84 0.30 10.97 11.50
N PRO A 85 -0.46 11.47 12.50
CA PRO A 85 -1.06 10.62 13.54
C PRO A 85 -1.98 9.51 12.99
N ASP A 86 -2.70 9.78 11.92
CA ASP A 86 -3.53 8.82 11.19
C ASP A 86 -2.77 7.55 10.74
N LEU A 87 -1.47 7.67 10.44
CA LEU A 87 -0.58 6.57 10.11
C LEU A 87 0.01 5.85 11.34
N GLN A 88 -0.11 6.43 12.54
CA GLN A 88 0.40 5.87 13.79
C GLN A 88 -0.69 5.19 14.61
N MET A 89 -1.93 5.68 14.52
CA MET A 89 -3.05 5.12 15.26
C MET A 89 -3.26 3.64 14.90
N PRO A 90 -3.35 2.75 15.91
CA PRO A 90 -3.79 1.38 15.70
C PRO A 90 -5.15 1.36 15.02
N PHE A 91 -5.35 0.37 14.16
CA PHE A 91 -6.61 0.17 13.46
C PHE A 91 -7.13 -1.23 13.77
N ASP A 92 -8.29 -1.29 14.42
CA ASP A 92 -9.00 -2.54 14.68
C ASP A 92 -10.02 -2.78 13.55
N PRO A 93 -9.86 -3.83 12.72
CA PRO A 93 -10.67 -4.03 11.54
C PRO A 93 -12.01 -4.69 11.88
N THR A 94 -12.88 -4.00 12.61
CA THR A 94 -14.29 -4.40 12.75
C THR A 94 -15.06 -4.07 11.48
N HIS A 95 -16.21 -4.72 11.24
CA HIS A 95 -17.08 -4.39 10.09
C HIS A 95 -17.49 -2.92 10.06
N GLU A 96 -17.75 -2.34 11.23
CA GLU A 96 -18.05 -0.91 11.37
C GLU A 96 -16.87 -0.03 10.97
N ASN A 97 -15.66 -0.31 11.49
CA ASN A 97 -14.48 0.47 11.17
C ASN A 97 -14.08 0.37 9.70
N MET A 98 -14.24 -0.82 9.11
CA MET A 98 -13.99 -1.05 7.69
C MET A 98 -14.99 -0.32 6.78
N ALA A 99 -16.27 -0.31 7.14
CA ALA A 99 -17.30 0.44 6.41
C ALA A 99 -17.11 1.97 6.54
N ASN A 100 -16.63 2.45 7.69
CA ASN A 100 -16.43 3.88 7.93
C ASN A 100 -15.18 4.49 7.25
N LEU A 101 -14.39 3.70 6.52
CA LEU A 101 -13.24 4.20 5.77
C LEU A 101 -13.66 5.17 4.67
N LYS A 102 -12.97 6.31 4.54
CA LYS A 102 -13.24 7.28 3.49
C LYS A 102 -12.40 6.92 2.27
N LEU A 103 -12.98 6.19 1.34
CA LEU A 103 -12.28 5.72 0.14
C LEU A 103 -12.70 6.54 -1.09
N SER A 104 -12.47 7.85 -1.04
CA SER A 104 -12.89 8.82 -2.05
C SER A 104 -11.78 9.85 -2.33
N PRO A 105 -11.72 10.45 -3.53
CA PRO A 105 -10.67 11.42 -3.88
C PRO A 105 -10.94 12.84 -3.38
N ASP A 106 -12.07 13.08 -2.71
CA ASP A 106 -12.51 14.39 -2.18
C ASP A 106 -11.76 14.85 -0.90
N GLN A 107 -10.63 14.22 -0.60
CA GLN A 107 -9.83 14.46 0.59
C GLN A 107 -8.34 14.59 0.25
N PRO A 108 -7.51 15.13 1.17
CA PRO A 108 -6.06 15.17 0.97
C PRO A 108 -5.50 13.78 0.70
N VAL A 109 -4.56 13.70 -0.23
CA VAL A 109 -4.12 12.42 -0.78
C VAL A 109 -3.36 11.56 0.25
N GLU A 110 -2.68 12.18 1.20
CA GLU A 110 -2.05 11.50 2.34
C GLU A 110 -3.08 10.89 3.31
N VAL A 111 -4.26 11.50 3.45
CA VAL A 111 -5.37 10.97 4.27
C VAL A 111 -6.00 9.78 3.56
N LEU A 112 -6.23 9.90 2.24
CA LEU A 112 -6.71 8.77 1.45
C LEU A 112 -5.73 7.59 1.51
N ALA A 113 -4.42 7.84 1.42
CA ALA A 113 -3.41 6.79 1.57
C ALA A 113 -3.48 6.10 2.95
N ALA A 114 -3.80 6.83 4.02
CA ALA A 114 -3.98 6.26 5.35
C ALA A 114 -5.23 5.36 5.43
N ASP A 115 -6.34 5.73 4.79
CA ASP A 115 -7.53 4.88 4.75
C ASP A 115 -7.36 3.66 3.84
N LEU A 116 -6.67 3.79 2.72
CA LEU A 116 -6.25 2.64 1.91
C LEU A 116 -5.35 1.68 2.72
N ARG A 117 -4.38 2.21 3.49
CA ARG A 117 -3.56 1.40 4.41
C ARG A 117 -4.41 0.60 5.38
N ARG A 118 -5.46 1.22 5.95
CA ARG A 118 -6.38 0.56 6.89
C ARG A 118 -7.22 -0.51 6.19
N ALA A 119 -7.74 -0.23 4.99
CA ALA A 119 -8.49 -1.21 4.19
C ALA A 119 -7.67 -2.47 3.92
N PHE A 120 -6.45 -2.33 3.38
CA PHE A 120 -5.56 -3.46 3.14
C PHE A 120 -5.16 -4.18 4.44
N SER A 121 -4.93 -3.44 5.54
CA SER A 121 -4.67 -4.03 6.85
C SER A 121 -5.84 -4.88 7.35
N GLY A 122 -7.09 -4.46 7.11
CA GLY A 122 -8.27 -5.23 7.45
C GLY A 122 -8.40 -6.50 6.61
N ILE A 123 -8.15 -6.42 5.30
CA ILE A 123 -8.12 -7.60 4.42
C ILE A 123 -7.08 -8.62 4.89
N VAL A 124 -5.87 -8.17 5.26
CA VAL A 124 -4.86 -9.05 5.85
C VAL A 124 -5.36 -9.67 7.15
N ALA A 125 -5.96 -8.88 8.05
CA ALA A 125 -6.48 -9.40 9.31
C ALA A 125 -7.56 -10.47 9.09
N GLY A 126 -8.53 -10.23 8.22
CA GLY A 126 -9.58 -11.19 7.88
C GLY A 126 -9.06 -12.47 7.20
N ASN A 127 -7.87 -12.44 6.59
CA ASN A 127 -7.28 -13.60 5.93
C ASN A 127 -6.41 -14.47 6.85
N VAL A 128 -5.68 -13.88 7.81
CA VAL A 128 -4.61 -14.61 8.53
C VAL A 128 -4.59 -14.40 10.05
N LYS A 129 -5.33 -13.43 10.59
CA LYS A 129 -5.37 -13.20 12.05
C LYS A 129 -6.61 -13.84 12.63
N GLU A 130 -6.45 -14.59 13.71
CA GLU A 130 -7.54 -15.34 14.36
C GLU A 130 -8.78 -14.47 14.63
N VAL A 131 -8.60 -13.29 15.24
CA VAL A 131 -9.70 -12.35 15.53
C VAL A 131 -10.42 -11.89 14.25
N GLY A 132 -9.66 -11.64 13.18
CA GLY A 132 -10.24 -11.24 11.90
C GLY A 132 -11.01 -12.39 11.25
N ILE A 133 -10.44 -13.60 11.22
CA ILE A 133 -11.08 -14.80 10.66
C ILE A 133 -12.40 -15.08 11.39
N GLN A 134 -12.41 -15.06 12.73
CA GLN A 134 -13.62 -15.26 13.53
C GLN A 134 -14.71 -14.22 13.22
N ALA A 135 -14.33 -12.95 13.06
CA ALA A 135 -15.27 -11.90 12.69
C ALA A 135 -15.87 -12.15 11.29
N ILE A 136 -15.08 -12.62 10.33
CA ILE A 136 -15.55 -12.97 9.00
C ILE A 136 -16.48 -14.19 9.01
N GLU A 137 -16.16 -15.22 9.80
CA GLU A 137 -17.01 -16.40 9.98
C GLU A 137 -18.36 -16.05 10.62
N GLN A 138 -18.35 -15.12 11.58
CA GLN A 138 -19.55 -14.74 12.33
C GLN A 138 -20.45 -13.74 11.58
N TYR A 139 -19.86 -12.74 10.93
CA TYR A 139 -20.59 -11.59 10.37
C TYR A 139 -20.51 -11.48 8.84
N GLY A 140 -19.74 -12.35 8.19
CA GLY A 140 -19.50 -12.31 6.74
C GLY A 140 -18.36 -11.39 6.34
N PRO A 141 -18.18 -11.12 5.03
CA PRO A 141 -17.08 -10.30 4.52
C PRO A 141 -17.16 -8.84 4.96
N TYR A 142 -16.02 -8.16 5.03
CA TYR A 142 -15.96 -6.71 5.19
C TYR A 142 -16.54 -6.00 3.97
N LYS A 143 -17.45 -5.06 4.19
CA LYS A 143 -18.01 -4.23 3.12
C LYS A 143 -17.20 -2.96 2.97
N LEU A 144 -16.51 -2.80 1.85
CA LEU A 144 -15.76 -1.60 1.52
C LEU A 144 -16.54 -0.81 0.46
N HIS A 145 -16.77 0.47 0.74
CA HIS A 145 -17.47 1.38 -0.17
C HIS A 145 -16.72 2.70 -0.30
N GLY A 146 -16.97 3.44 -1.37
CA GLY A 146 -16.29 4.70 -1.64
C GLY A 146 -16.62 5.24 -3.02
N ASP A 147 -15.68 5.97 -3.61
CA ASP A 147 -15.80 6.42 -4.99
C ASP A 147 -15.91 5.21 -5.95
N PRO A 148 -16.89 5.18 -6.87
CA PRO A 148 -17.11 4.02 -7.74
C PRO A 148 -15.91 3.63 -8.61
N GLU A 149 -15.15 4.61 -9.13
CA GLU A 149 -13.99 4.29 -9.94
C GLU A 149 -12.87 3.70 -9.08
N MET A 150 -12.63 4.28 -7.90
CA MET A 150 -11.64 3.75 -6.96
C MET A 150 -11.98 2.35 -6.45
N MET A 151 -13.26 2.10 -6.13
CA MET A 151 -13.74 0.79 -5.71
C MET A 151 -13.52 -0.24 -6.81
N ARG A 152 -13.86 0.08 -8.07
CA ARG A 152 -13.58 -0.79 -9.22
C ARG A 152 -12.10 -1.09 -9.37
N ARG A 153 -11.22 -0.10 -9.24
CA ARG A 153 -9.75 -0.29 -9.35
C ARG A 153 -9.20 -1.15 -8.22
N MET A 154 -9.77 -1.01 -7.02
CA MET A 154 -9.41 -1.83 -5.87
C MET A 154 -9.83 -3.28 -6.08
N ASP A 155 -11.02 -3.51 -6.62
CA ASP A 155 -11.50 -4.84 -6.99
C ASP A 155 -10.60 -5.47 -8.06
N ASP A 156 -10.29 -4.74 -9.15
CA ASP A 156 -9.38 -5.18 -10.21
C ASP A 156 -8.00 -5.61 -9.65
N LEU A 157 -7.44 -4.82 -8.72
CA LEU A 157 -6.17 -5.11 -8.05
C LEU A 157 -6.26 -6.38 -7.18
N LEU A 158 -7.28 -6.46 -6.34
CA LEU A 158 -7.46 -7.56 -5.39
C LEU A 158 -7.77 -8.88 -6.11
N GLN A 159 -8.59 -8.86 -7.17
CA GLN A 159 -8.81 -10.01 -8.05
C GLN A 159 -7.51 -10.46 -8.73
N GLY A 160 -6.67 -9.51 -9.17
CA GLY A 160 -5.32 -9.81 -9.65
C GLY A 160 -4.47 -10.56 -8.62
N PHE A 161 -4.56 -10.22 -7.34
CA PHE A 161 -3.86 -10.95 -6.27
C PHE A 161 -4.43 -12.35 -6.05
N VAL A 162 -5.74 -12.54 -6.16
CA VAL A 162 -6.38 -13.86 -6.06
C VAL A 162 -5.95 -14.76 -7.22
N ALA A 163 -6.03 -14.26 -8.46
CA ALA A 163 -5.67 -14.99 -9.66
C ALA A 163 -4.18 -15.40 -9.68
N GLN A 164 -3.31 -14.60 -9.08
CA GLN A 164 -1.89 -14.87 -8.96
C GLN A 164 -1.53 -15.67 -7.69
N HIS A 165 -2.51 -16.22 -6.96
CA HIS A 165 -2.32 -16.98 -5.72
C HIS A 165 -1.53 -16.23 -4.63
N ARG A 166 -1.72 -14.91 -4.52
CA ARG A 166 -1.03 -14.06 -3.53
C ARG A 166 -1.79 -13.91 -2.21
N MET A 167 -3.08 -14.27 -2.18
CA MET A 167 -3.92 -14.17 -0.98
C MET A 167 -3.84 -15.40 -0.05
N LYS A 168 -3.43 -16.56 -0.57
CA LYS A 168 -3.35 -17.82 0.17
C LYS A 168 -2.30 -18.72 -0.47
N LEU A 169 -1.54 -19.45 0.36
CA LEU A 169 -0.60 -20.46 -0.12
C LEU A 169 -1.33 -21.60 -0.84
N PRO A 170 -0.71 -22.25 -1.84
CA PRO A 170 -1.29 -23.41 -2.50
C PRO A 170 -1.64 -24.51 -1.49
N GLY A 171 -2.90 -24.95 -1.47
CA GLY A 171 -3.39 -25.89 -0.44
C GLY A 171 -4.71 -26.58 -0.78
N GLY A 172 -5.05 -26.70 -2.07
CA GLY A 172 -6.20 -27.48 -2.56
C GLY A 172 -7.59 -26.86 -2.36
N THR A 173 -7.71 -25.74 -1.65
CA THR A 173 -8.98 -25.01 -1.47
C THR A 173 -8.86 -23.61 -2.05
N ALA A 174 -9.85 -23.22 -2.87
CA ALA A 174 -9.93 -21.87 -3.44
C ALA A 174 -9.96 -20.81 -2.31
N TYR A 175 -9.35 -19.66 -2.59
CA TYR A 175 -9.45 -18.50 -1.70
C TYR A 175 -10.86 -17.91 -1.78
N ILE A 176 -11.49 -17.71 -0.63
CA ILE A 176 -12.77 -17.00 -0.50
C ILE A 176 -12.44 -15.60 0.05
N PRO A 177 -12.76 -14.52 -0.68
CA PRO A 177 -12.52 -13.16 -0.21
C PRO A 177 -13.15 -12.87 1.16
N CYS A 178 -12.37 -12.28 2.06
CA CYS A 178 -12.86 -11.74 3.34
C CYS A 178 -13.46 -10.33 3.20
N TYR A 179 -13.65 -9.86 1.97
CA TYR A 179 -14.11 -8.53 1.64
C TYR A 179 -15.12 -8.59 0.48
N GLU A 180 -15.96 -7.57 0.42
CA GLU A 180 -16.92 -7.30 -0.63
C GLU A 180 -16.80 -5.81 -1.00
N ILE A 181 -16.50 -5.52 -2.26
CA ILE A 181 -16.46 -4.16 -2.79
C ILE A 181 -17.89 -3.76 -3.18
N ILE A 182 -18.40 -2.72 -2.54
CA ILE A 182 -19.74 -2.17 -2.80
C ILE A 182 -19.59 -1.00 -3.78
N ALA A 183 -20.15 -1.15 -4.99
CA ALA A 183 -20.14 -0.16 -6.06
C ALA A 183 -21.29 0.85 -5.94
#